data_AF-A0A2R6IQU7-F1
#
_entry.id   AF-A0A2R6IQU7-F1
#
_cell.length_a   1.000
_cell.length_b   1.000
_cell.length_c   1.000
_cell.angle_alpha   90.00
_cell.angle_beta   90.00
_cell.angle_gamma   90.00
#
_symmetry.space_group_name_H-M   'P 1'
#
loop_
_entity.id
_entity.type
_entity.pdbx_description
1 polymer ?
#
loop_
_entity_poly.entity_id
_entity_poly.type
_entity_poly.pdbx_seq_one_letter_code
_entity_poly.pdbx_strand_id
1 'polypeptide(L)'
;MRMDVRALLGSLQVPVTLVGAILVVVSVGSVSTMPSPPPESEGFVAGLAIVFLYFLGWIGFLVLSFGLAIPPGDGYGISFNRYQRGLFAFAGTAGVLSAVGPFVAFGLLLSHPSLMGTAWVVIMSVALIALTVGLLWRGVQVVRQWRSNNESAL
;
A
#
# COMPACT_ATOMS: atom_id res chain seq x y z
N MET A 1 -19.78 23.05 19.98
CA MET A 1 -19.71 21.73 19.34
C MET A 1 -18.28 21.20 19.50
N ARG A 2 -18.00 20.32 20.46
CA ARG A 2 -16.70 19.63 20.51
C ARG A 2 -16.79 18.52 19.46
N MET A 3 -16.22 18.74 18.28
CA MET A 3 -16.05 17.64 17.33
C MET A 3 -15.25 16.56 18.04
N ASP A 4 -15.84 15.37 18.16
CA ASP A 4 -15.15 14.23 18.72
C ASP A 4 -13.99 13.90 17.77
N VAL A 5 -12.76 14.11 18.25
CA VAL A 5 -11.53 13.98 17.46
C VAL A 5 -11.47 12.61 16.78
N ARG A 6 -12.10 11.59 17.40
CA ARG A 6 -12.24 10.24 16.84
C ARG A 6 -13.09 10.20 15.57
N ALA A 7 -14.19 10.94 15.52
CA ALA A 7 -15.05 11.02 14.34
C ALA A 7 -14.36 11.79 13.20
N LEU A 8 -13.60 12.85 13.52
CA LEU A 8 -12.81 13.61 12.55
C LEU A 8 -11.66 12.77 11.97
N LEU A 9 -10.93 12.02 12.81
CA LEU A 9 -9.86 11.14 12.34
C LEU A 9 -10.41 9.96 11.52
N GLY A 10 -11.59 9.45 11.89
CA GLY A 10 -12.28 8.41 11.15
C GLY A 10 -12.71 8.84 9.75
N SER A 11 -13.12 10.10 9.57
CA SER A 11 -13.51 10.61 8.25
C SER A 11 -12.32 10.73 7.29
N LEU A 12 -11.08 10.84 7.81
CA LEU A 12 -9.85 10.87 6.99
C LEU A 12 -9.49 9.51 6.40
N GLN A 13 -10.00 8.39 6.95
CA GLN A 13 -9.67 7.05 6.48
C GLN A 13 -9.91 6.89 4.98
N VAL A 14 -11.10 7.26 4.50
CA VAL A 14 -11.51 7.07 3.09
C VAL A 14 -10.75 8.02 2.14
N PRO A 15 -10.67 9.35 2.39
CA PRO A 15 -9.89 10.26 1.57
C PRO A 15 -8.41 9.86 1.47
N VAL A 16 -7.78 9.52 2.59
CA VAL A 16 -6.35 9.14 2.62
C VAL A 16 -6.13 7.84 1.85
N THR A 17 -6.95 6.82 2.12
CA THR A 17 -6.91 5.54 1.40
C THR A 17 -7.09 5.75 -0.11
N LEU A 18 -8.05 6.59 -0.50
CA LEU A 18 -8.34 6.87 -1.91
C LEU A 18 -7.17 7.57 -2.60
N VAL A 19 -6.56 8.58 -1.96
CA VAL A 19 -5.37 9.25 -2.49
C VAL A 19 -4.23 8.25 -2.68
N GLY A 20 -3.97 7.39 -1.68
CA GLY A 20 -2.96 6.35 -1.80
C GLY A 20 -3.22 5.40 -2.95
N ALA A 21 -4.47 4.93 -3.10
CA ALA A 21 -4.87 4.06 -4.20
C ALA A 21 -4.68 4.71 -5.58
N ILE A 22 -5.09 5.97 -5.74
CA ILE A 22 -4.93 6.73 -6.99
C ILE A 22 -3.46 6.84 -7.35
N LEU A 23 -2.58 7.18 -6.40
CA LEU A 23 -1.14 7.30 -6.64
C LEU A 23 -0.53 5.98 -7.11
N VAL A 24 -0.92 4.86 -6.50
CA VAL A 24 -0.46 3.51 -6.93
C VAL A 24 -0.95 3.21 -8.34
N VAL A 25 -2.24 3.41 -8.62
CA VAL A 25 -2.83 3.12 -9.94
C VAL A 25 -2.20 3.98 -11.03
N VAL A 26 -2.01 5.27 -10.78
CA VAL A 26 -1.36 6.20 -11.73
C VAL A 26 0.08 5.77 -11.96
N SER A 27 0.85 5.50 -10.90
CA SER A 27 2.25 5.05 -11.02
C SER A 27 2.38 3.78 -11.86
N VAL A 28 1.64 2.72 -11.49
CA VAL A 28 1.68 1.43 -12.20
C VAL A 28 1.18 1.58 -13.63
N GLY A 29 0.08 2.32 -13.83
CA GLY A 29 -0.48 2.62 -15.14
C GLY A 29 0.52 3.32 -16.04
N SER A 30 1.16 4.40 -15.57
CA SER A 30 2.16 5.15 -16.31
C SER A 30 3.41 4.34 -16.65
N VAL A 31 3.88 3.45 -15.76
CA VAL A 31 5.00 2.55 -16.07
C VAL A 31 4.58 1.54 -17.14
N SER A 32 3.37 0.97 -17.03
CA SER A 32 2.89 -0.05 -17.97
C SER A 32 2.63 0.47 -19.40
N THR A 33 2.36 1.76 -19.54
CA THR A 33 2.10 2.42 -20.83
C THR A 33 3.28 3.23 -21.34
N MET A 34 4.42 3.21 -20.65
CA MET A 34 5.60 3.97 -21.04
C MET A 34 6.18 3.41 -22.37
N PRO A 35 6.39 4.25 -23.39
CA PRO A 35 7.02 3.80 -24.62
C PRO A 35 8.46 3.35 -24.37
N SER A 36 8.89 2.30 -25.08
CA SER A 36 10.30 1.92 -25.09
C SER A 36 11.16 3.09 -25.60
N PRO A 37 12.29 3.39 -24.96
CA PRO A 37 13.17 4.46 -25.43
C PRO A 37 13.67 4.15 -26.86
N PRO A 38 13.78 5.17 -27.73
CA PRO A 38 14.36 5.00 -29.07
C PRO A 38 15.75 4.37 -29.00
N PRO A 39 16.14 3.54 -29.98
CA PRO A 39 17.46 2.85 -29.98
C PRO A 39 18.65 3.82 -29.91
N GLU A 40 18.46 5.04 -30.39
CA GLU A 40 19.44 6.12 -30.43
C GLU A 40 19.46 7.01 -29.17
N SER A 41 18.57 6.75 -28.20
CA SER A 41 18.52 7.43 -26.91
C SER A 41 19.32 6.65 -25.88
N GLU A 42 20.12 7.35 -25.07
CA GLU A 42 20.82 6.76 -23.91
C GLU A 42 19.86 6.22 -22.83
N GLY A 43 18.54 6.40 -22.99
CA GLY A 43 17.53 5.86 -22.09
C GLY A 43 17.49 6.54 -20.72
N PHE A 44 18.36 7.52 -20.45
CA PHE A 44 18.46 8.21 -19.17
C PHE A 44 17.14 8.84 -18.72
N VAL A 45 16.44 9.55 -19.62
CA VAL A 45 15.15 10.18 -19.30
C VAL A 45 14.08 9.14 -18.95
N ALA A 46 14.04 8.03 -19.68
CA ALA A 46 13.10 6.94 -19.40
C ALA A 46 13.44 6.27 -18.05
N GLY A 47 14.72 6.02 -17.78
CA GLY A 47 15.18 5.50 -16.49
C GLY A 47 14.83 6.43 -15.33
N LEU A 48 15.07 7.73 -15.47
CA LEU A 48 14.73 8.72 -14.45
C LEU A 48 13.21 8.79 -14.22
N ALA A 49 12.41 8.72 -15.28
CA ALA A 49 10.95 8.69 -15.17
C ALA A 49 10.48 7.44 -14.41
N ILE A 50 11.05 6.26 -14.69
CA ILE A 50 10.75 5.02 -13.95
C ILE A 50 11.07 5.18 -12.45
N VAL A 51 12.20 5.82 -12.12
CA VAL A 51 12.58 6.08 -10.73
C VAL A 51 11.54 6.98 -10.03
N PHE A 52 11.13 8.09 -10.66
CA PHE A 52 10.10 8.96 -10.08
C PHE A 52 8.74 8.28 -9.94
N LEU A 53 8.33 7.50 -10.95
CA LEU A 53 7.09 6.74 -10.90
C LEU A 53 7.15 5.68 -9.80
N TYR A 54 8.29 5.00 -9.62
CA TYR A 54 8.50 4.07 -8.53
C TYR A 54 8.35 4.77 -7.17
N PHE A 55 8.99 5.92 -6.95
CA PHE A 55 8.83 6.70 -5.72
C PHE A 55 7.39 7.13 -5.48
N LEU A 56 6.69 7.59 -6.53
CA LEU A 56 5.30 7.98 -6.46
C LEU A 56 4.40 6.80 -6.04
N GLY A 57 4.60 5.63 -6.65
CA GLY A 57 3.86 4.41 -6.33
C GLY A 57 4.16 3.91 -4.92
N TRP A 58 5.43 4.00 -4.49
CA TRP A 58 5.83 3.65 -3.13
C TRP A 58 5.18 4.56 -2.08
N ILE A 59 5.18 5.88 -2.29
CA ILE A 59 4.45 6.83 -1.42
C ILE A 59 2.96 6.50 -1.41
N GLY A 60 2.36 6.27 -2.58
CA GLY A 60 0.96 5.88 -2.70
C GLY A 60 0.63 4.62 -1.90
N PHE A 61 1.50 3.61 -1.97
CA PHE A 61 1.36 2.36 -1.21
C PHE A 61 1.40 2.59 0.30
N LEU A 62 2.31 3.44 0.79
CA LEU A 62 2.38 3.79 2.21
C LEU A 62 1.12 4.53 2.67
N VAL A 63 0.70 5.54 1.91
CA VAL A 63 -0.50 6.33 2.19
C VAL A 63 -1.73 5.43 2.20
N LEU A 64 -1.84 4.49 1.26
CA LEU A 64 -2.91 3.50 1.20
C LEU A 64 -2.88 2.59 2.43
N SER A 65 -1.74 2.00 2.73
CA SER A 65 -1.56 1.05 3.85
C SER A 65 -1.90 1.69 5.18
N PHE A 66 -1.35 2.88 5.45
CA PHE A 66 -1.65 3.59 6.70
C PHE A 66 -3.08 4.15 6.71
N GLY A 67 -3.61 4.61 5.58
CA GLY A 67 -5.01 5.02 5.45
C GLY A 67 -5.98 3.91 5.86
N LEU A 68 -5.74 2.68 5.43
CA LEU A 68 -6.55 1.51 5.83
C LEU A 68 -6.37 1.11 7.29
N ALA A 69 -5.22 1.43 7.90
CA ALA A 69 -4.95 1.17 9.30
C ALA A 69 -5.65 2.17 10.26
N ILE A 70 -6.07 3.35 9.77
CA ILE A 70 -6.80 4.35 10.56
C ILE A 70 -8.13 3.74 11.06
N PRO A 71 -8.47 3.88 12.36
CA PRO A 71 -9.76 3.42 12.86
C PRO A 71 -10.91 4.19 12.19
N PRO A 72 -12.01 3.52 11.79
CA PRO A 72 -13.20 4.22 11.32
C PRO A 72 -13.81 5.06 12.44
N GLY A 73 -14.50 6.13 12.07
CA GLY A 73 -15.26 6.97 12.99
C GLY A 73 -16.69 6.46 13.14
N ASP A 74 -17.41 6.91 14.17
CA ASP A 74 -18.80 6.54 14.38
C ASP A 74 -19.65 6.94 13.15
N GLY A 75 -20.16 5.93 12.43
CA GLY A 75 -20.97 6.11 11.23
C GLY A 75 -20.22 6.49 9.94
N TYR A 76 -18.88 6.58 9.95
CA TYR A 76 -18.08 6.94 8.77
C TYR A 76 -16.82 6.07 8.63
N GLY A 77 -16.64 5.49 7.44
CA GLY A 77 -15.43 4.72 7.07
C GLY A 77 -15.66 3.23 6.85
N ILE A 78 -14.58 2.50 6.57
CA ILE A 78 -14.63 1.05 6.35
C ILE A 78 -14.25 0.35 7.65
N SER A 79 -15.20 -0.43 8.20
CA SER A 79 -14.95 -1.21 9.42
C SER A 79 -14.04 -2.40 9.14
N PHE A 80 -12.85 -2.39 9.75
CA PHE A 80 -11.90 -3.49 9.71
C PHE A 80 -11.70 -4.07 11.11
N ASN A 81 -11.52 -5.38 11.19
CA ASN A 81 -11.17 -6.03 12.45
C ASN A 81 -9.73 -5.63 12.88
N ARG A 82 -9.41 -5.76 14.17
CA ARG A 82 -8.08 -5.48 14.75
C ARG A 82 -6.96 -6.20 13.99
N TYR A 83 -7.19 -7.45 13.57
CA TYR A 83 -6.22 -8.21 12.79
C TYR A 83 -6.01 -7.66 11.37
N GLN A 84 -7.08 -7.26 10.67
CA GLN A 84 -6.99 -6.66 9.33
C GLN A 84 -6.23 -5.32 9.38
N ARG A 85 -6.53 -4.48 10.38
CA ARG A 85 -5.79 -3.23 10.62
C ARG A 85 -4.33 -3.47 10.96
N GLY A 86 -4.04 -4.54 11.72
CA GLY A 86 -2.68 -5.00 11.99
C GLY A 86 -1.92 -5.37 10.72
N LEU A 87 -2.57 -6.05 9.77
CA LEU A 87 -1.98 -6.38 8.47
C LEU A 87 -1.65 -5.13 7.65
N PHE A 88 -2.52 -4.13 7.63
CA PHE A 88 -2.26 -2.87 6.91
C PHE A 88 -1.16 -2.04 7.56
N ALA A 89 -1.14 -1.96 8.90
CA ALA A 89 -0.05 -1.32 9.63
C ALA A 89 1.28 -2.04 9.36
N PHE A 90 1.28 -3.39 9.41
CA PHE A 90 2.44 -4.20 9.08
C PHE A 90 2.91 -3.99 7.63
N ALA A 91 1.99 -3.94 6.67
CA ALA A 91 2.30 -3.65 5.28
C ALA A 91 2.97 -2.27 5.11
N GLY A 92 2.41 -1.24 5.75
CA GLY A 92 3.01 0.10 5.75
C GLY A 92 4.39 0.13 6.40
N THR A 93 4.56 -0.52 7.56
CA THR A 93 5.86 -0.62 8.24
C THR A 93 6.89 -1.38 7.41
N ALA A 94 6.51 -2.51 6.81
CA ALA A 94 7.39 -3.25 5.89
C ALA A 94 7.76 -2.39 4.67
N GLY A 95 6.82 -1.62 4.14
CA GLY A 95 7.07 -0.64 3.08
C GLY A 95 8.09 0.44 3.45
N VAL A 96 8.06 0.94 4.69
CA VAL A 96 9.07 1.88 5.21
C VAL A 96 10.42 1.18 5.39
N LEU A 97 10.40 -0.03 5.96
CA LEU A 97 11.61 -0.83 6.19
C LEU A 97 12.30 -1.24 4.90
N SER A 98 11.62 -1.36 3.77
CA SER A 98 12.31 -1.63 2.49
C SER A 98 13.23 -0.48 2.07
N ALA A 99 12.89 0.76 2.42
CA ALA A 99 13.67 1.94 2.07
C ALA A 99 14.82 2.15 3.07
N VAL A 100 14.56 1.94 4.37
CA VAL A 100 15.52 2.24 5.43
C VAL A 100 16.36 1.01 5.83
N GLY A 101 15.79 -0.19 5.73
CA GLY A 101 16.41 -1.45 6.14
C GLY A 101 17.77 -1.72 5.49
N PRO A 102 17.97 -1.46 4.19
CA PRO A 102 19.29 -1.59 3.57
C PRO A 102 20.35 -0.67 4.19
N PHE A 103 19.98 0.51 4.68
CA PHE A 103 20.91 1.42 5.35
C PHE A 103 21.22 1.00 6.80
N VAL A 104 20.26 0.36 7.48
CA VAL A 104 20.48 -0.19 8.83
C VAL A 104 21.36 -1.44 8.78
N ALA A 105 21.20 -2.27 7.75
CA ALA A 105 22.00 -3.48 7.51
C ALA A 105 23.27 -3.21 6.69
N PHE A 106 23.68 -1.95 6.54
CA PHE A 106 24.72 -1.53 5.60
C PHE A 106 26.05 -2.30 5.75
N GLY A 107 26.49 -2.53 7.00
CA GLY A 107 27.72 -3.30 7.25
C GLY A 107 27.67 -4.75 6.77
N LEU A 108 26.50 -5.40 6.89
CA LEU A 108 26.27 -6.75 6.37
C LEU A 108 26.14 -6.74 4.85
N LEU A 109 25.47 -5.73 4.28
CA LEU A 109 25.22 -5.65 2.84
C LEU A 109 26.47 -5.31 2.02
N LEU A 110 27.43 -4.57 2.57
CA LEU A 110 28.73 -4.35 1.94
C LEU A 110 29.50 -5.65 1.72
N SER A 111 29.37 -6.61 2.64
CA SER A 111 30.02 -7.91 2.53
C SER A 111 29.35 -8.83 1.49
N HIS A 112 28.07 -8.61 1.19
CA HIS A 112 27.26 -9.45 0.29
C HIS A 112 26.25 -8.59 -0.49
N PRO A 113 26.69 -7.85 -1.54
CA PRO A 113 25.85 -6.90 -2.26
C PRO A 113 24.63 -7.54 -2.95
N SER A 114 24.70 -8.83 -3.30
CA SER A 114 23.58 -9.59 -3.84
C SER A 114 22.40 -9.71 -2.86
N LEU A 115 22.66 -9.70 -1.55
CA LEU A 115 21.59 -9.77 -0.53
C LEU A 115 20.76 -8.50 -0.47
N MET A 116 21.27 -7.36 -0.94
CA MET A 116 20.55 -6.08 -0.87
C MET A 116 19.29 -6.11 -1.75
N GLY A 117 19.45 -6.55 -3.01
CA GLY A 117 18.33 -6.71 -3.93
C GLY A 117 17.33 -7.75 -3.43
N THR A 118 17.82 -8.92 -2.98
CA THR A 118 16.95 -9.99 -2.47
C THR A 118 16.16 -9.57 -1.24
N ALA A 119 16.81 -8.95 -0.25
CA ALA A 119 16.15 -8.48 0.97
C ALA A 119 15.07 -7.44 0.66
N TRP A 120 15.37 -6.49 -0.24
CA TRP A 120 14.39 -5.50 -0.68
C TRP A 120 13.17 -6.14 -1.36
N VAL A 121 13.38 -7.09 -2.27
CA VAL A 121 12.29 -7.80 -2.97
C VAL A 121 11.43 -8.59 -1.97
N VAL A 122 12.06 -9.29 -1.02
CA VAL A 122 11.35 -10.07 0.00
C VAL A 122 10.49 -9.16 0.88
N ILE A 123 11.04 -8.06 1.39
CA ILE A 123 10.30 -7.13 2.26
C ILE A 123 9.12 -6.51 1.50
N MET A 124 9.34 -6.06 0.27
CA MET A 124 8.27 -5.51 -0.57
C MET A 124 7.19 -6.54 -0.89
N SER A 125 7.59 -7.77 -1.20
CA SER A 125 6.65 -8.86 -1.47
C SER A 125 5.80 -9.18 -0.24
N VAL A 126 6.40 -9.23 0.94
CA VAL A 126 5.68 -9.43 2.21
C VAL A 126 4.70 -8.28 2.48
N ALA A 127 5.10 -7.03 2.20
CA ALA A 127 4.22 -5.87 2.34
C ALA A 127 2.99 -5.96 1.42
N LEU A 128 3.20 -6.32 0.15
CA LEU A 128 2.13 -6.50 -0.84
C LEU A 128 1.20 -7.67 -0.47
N ILE A 129 1.75 -8.79 -0.02
CA ILE A 129 0.97 -9.95 0.43
C ILE A 129 0.12 -9.57 1.63
N ALA A 130 0.68 -8.88 2.63
CA ALA A 130 -0.07 -8.46 3.81
C ALA A 130 -1.25 -7.55 3.44
N LEU A 131 -1.03 -6.58 2.55
CA LEU A 131 -2.08 -5.68 2.08
C LEU A 131 -3.17 -6.42 1.29
N THR A 132 -2.78 -7.27 0.33
CA THR A 132 -3.72 -8.03 -0.50
C THR A 132 -4.54 -9.03 0.32
N VAL A 133 -3.92 -9.75 1.25
CA VAL A 133 -4.62 -10.66 2.18
C VAL A 133 -5.63 -9.90 3.03
N GLY A 134 -5.26 -8.73 3.55
CA GLY A 134 -6.17 -7.88 4.32
C GLY A 134 -7.40 -7.45 3.51
N LEU A 135 -7.20 -7.02 2.26
CA LEU A 135 -8.28 -6.61 1.35
C LEU A 135 -9.17 -7.79 0.93
N LEU A 136 -8.57 -8.91 0.54
CA LEU A 136 -9.30 -10.12 0.14
C LEU A 136 -10.14 -10.67 1.29
N TRP A 137 -9.59 -10.69 2.50
CA TRP A 137 -10.35 -11.08 3.68
C TRP A 137 -11.58 -10.19 3.87
N ARG A 138 -11.43 -8.87 3.77
CA ARG A 138 -12.57 -7.96 3.86
C ARG A 138 -13.59 -8.22 2.75
N GLY A 139 -13.14 -8.40 1.51
CA GLY A 139 -14.01 -8.72 0.37
C GLY A 139 -14.85 -9.98 0.62
N VAL A 140 -14.22 -11.05 1.12
CA VAL A 140 -14.91 -12.31 1.46
C VAL A 140 -15.97 -12.10 2.55
N GLN A 141 -15.69 -11.28 3.57
CA GLN A 141 -16.67 -10.99 4.62
C GLN A 141 -17.89 -10.24 4.09
N VAL A 142 -17.68 -9.25 3.24
CA VAL A 142 -18.75 -8.47 2.62
C VAL A 142 -19.65 -9.37 1.75
N VAL A 143 -19.05 -10.25 0.94
CA VAL A 143 -19.80 -11.19 0.09
C VAL A 143 -20.61 -12.18 0.94
N ARG A 144 -20.02 -12.72 2.02
CA ARG A 144 -20.72 -13.64 2.93
C ARG A 144 -21.91 -12.96 3.61
N GLN A 145 -21.74 -11.72 4.06
CA GLN A 145 -22.80 -10.94 4.71
C GLN A 145 -23.93 -10.59 3.73
N TRP A 146 -23.60 -10.23 2.49
CA TRP A 146 -24.61 -10.00 1.44
C TRP A 146 -25.43 -11.26 1.17
N ARG A 147 -24.77 -12.42 1.09
CA ARG A 147 -25.45 -13.70 0.87
C ARG A 147 -26.40 -14.06 2.00
N SER A 148 -25.98 -13.94 3.26
CA SER A 148 -26.83 -14.27 4.41
C SER A 148 -28.08 -13.40 4.48
N ASN A 149 -27.97 -12.12 4.14
CA ASN A 149 -29.11 -11.20 4.15
C ASN A 149 -30.16 -11.56 3.11
N ASN A 150 -29.72 -12.05 1.94
CA ASN A 150 -30.62 -12.48 0.88
C ASN A 150 -31.31 -13.81 1.20
N GLU A 151 -30.64 -14.72 1.91
CA GLU A 151 -31.21 -16.00 2.34
C GLU A 151 -32.25 -15.84 3.46
N SER A 152 -32.14 -14.80 4.31
CA SER A 152 -33.11 -14.50 5.38
C SER A 152 -34.37 -13.75 4.92
N ALA A 153 -34.43 -13.32 3.66
CA ALA A 153 -35.54 -12.56 3.10
C ALA A 153 -36.56 -13.42 2.31
N LEU A 154 -36.32 -14.74 2.24
CA LEU A 154 -37.16 -15.77 1.62
C LEU A 154 -37.81 -16.63 2.70
#